data_AF-A0A925M2C0-F1
#
_entry.id   AF-A0A925M2C0-F1
#
_cell.length_a   1.000
_cell.length_b   1.000
_cell.length_c   1.000
_cell.angle_alpha   90.00
_cell.angle_beta   90.00
_cell.angle_gamma   90.00
#
_symmetry.space_group_name_H-M   'P 1'
#
loop_
_entity.id
_entity.type
_entity.pdbx_description
1 polymer ?
#
loop_
_entity_poly.entity_id
_entity_poly.type
_entity_poly.pdbx_seq_one_letter_code
_entity_poly.pdbx_strand_id
1 'polypeptide(L)'
;MEIGTFLISSRADLRKKLTDAGIPANANYADPQYRSRMMSALKAWVDDYYATFKNDRKPAYGDSITFTAQPPTQVTIGKLTGLRYGFAGMKKSSIHEQHLGYVAFDGSTLYVITTAFDAMSETGKFKTLEALKRFEPYLTKLMPGLQLPIAKLPNR
;
A
#
# COMPACT_ATOMS: atom_id res chain seq x y z
N MET A 1 -10.35 9.08 -1.45
CA MET A 1 -9.34 8.04 -1.70
C MET A 1 -8.84 8.16 -3.13
N GLU A 2 -7.71 7.56 -3.42
CA GLU A 2 -7.12 7.43 -4.75
C GLU A 2 -6.82 5.96 -5.04
N ILE A 3 -6.93 5.55 -6.30
CA ILE A 3 -6.59 4.20 -6.75
C ILE A 3 -5.59 4.35 -7.89
N GLY A 4 -4.37 3.85 -7.68
CA GLY A 4 -3.33 3.71 -8.69
C GLY A 4 -3.22 2.27 -9.16
N THR A 5 -3.05 2.08 -10.46
CA THR A 5 -2.80 0.78 -11.09
C THR A 5 -1.48 0.82 -11.84
N PHE A 6 -0.57 -0.11 -11.51
CA PHE A 6 0.76 -0.13 -12.10
C PHE A 6 1.04 -1.50 -12.71
N LEU A 7 1.33 -1.54 -14.01
CA LEU A 7 1.72 -2.75 -14.69
C LEU A 7 3.10 -3.21 -14.20
N ILE A 8 3.28 -4.51 -13.99
CA ILE A 8 4.57 -5.07 -13.60
C ILE A 8 5.66 -4.82 -14.65
N SER A 9 5.29 -4.74 -15.94
CA SER A 9 6.20 -4.43 -17.03
C SER A 9 6.85 -3.05 -16.88
N SER A 10 6.15 -2.09 -16.26
CA SER A 10 6.68 -0.74 -15.99
C SER A 10 7.33 -0.58 -14.61
N ARG A 11 7.40 -1.63 -13.80
CA ARG A 11 7.87 -1.58 -12.39
C ARG A 11 9.06 -2.50 -12.15
N ALA A 12 10.25 -2.02 -12.51
CA ALA A 12 11.51 -2.76 -12.27
C ALA A 12 11.75 -3.03 -10.77
N ASP A 13 11.33 -2.09 -9.91
CA ASP A 13 11.38 -2.18 -8.46
C ASP A 13 10.54 -3.35 -7.92
N LEU A 14 9.31 -3.53 -8.43
CA LEU A 14 8.44 -4.63 -8.04
C LEU A 14 8.97 -5.97 -8.57
N ARG A 15 9.44 -6.02 -9.82
CA ARG A 15 10.05 -7.23 -10.38
C ARG A 15 11.24 -7.70 -9.55
N LYS A 16 12.11 -6.77 -9.14
CA LYS A 16 13.23 -7.08 -8.25
C LYS A 16 12.76 -7.71 -6.94
N LYS A 17 11.74 -7.15 -6.28
CA LYS A 17 11.19 -7.70 -5.03
C LYS A 17 10.60 -9.09 -5.19
N LEU A 18 9.96 -9.38 -6.31
CA LEU A 18 9.44 -10.71 -6.62
C LEU A 18 10.57 -11.72 -6.78
N THR A 19 11.65 -11.34 -7.49
CA THR A 19 12.84 -12.18 -7.64
C THR A 19 13.57 -12.39 -6.32
N ASP A 20 13.76 -11.34 -5.51
CA ASP A 20 14.38 -11.42 -4.18
C ASP A 20 13.55 -12.31 -3.23
N ALA A 21 12.22 -12.34 -3.40
CA ALA A 21 11.33 -13.26 -2.69
C ALA A 21 11.35 -14.71 -3.24
N GLY A 22 12.18 -15.00 -4.24
CA GLY A 22 12.35 -16.33 -4.83
C GLY A 22 11.32 -16.70 -5.90
N ILE A 23 10.69 -15.72 -6.55
CA ILE A 23 9.79 -15.95 -7.68
C ILE A 23 10.54 -15.68 -9.00
N PRO A 24 10.68 -16.67 -9.90
CA PRO A 24 11.39 -16.48 -11.17
C PRO A 24 10.78 -15.36 -12.03
N ALA A 25 11.62 -14.62 -12.76
CA ALA A 25 11.19 -13.47 -13.55
C ALA A 25 10.18 -13.82 -14.67
N ASN A 26 10.23 -15.05 -15.19
CA ASN A 26 9.35 -15.57 -16.23
C ASN A 26 8.20 -16.44 -15.68
N ALA A 27 8.02 -16.48 -14.36
CA ALA A 27 6.96 -17.26 -13.75
C ALA A 27 5.58 -16.64 -13.98
N ASN A 28 4.55 -17.48 -14.00
CA ASN A 28 3.18 -17.00 -13.85
C ASN A 28 2.95 -16.60 -12.39
N TYR A 29 3.00 -15.31 -12.10
CA TYR A 29 2.86 -14.78 -10.74
C TYR A 29 1.47 -14.98 -10.11
N ALA A 30 0.45 -15.31 -10.91
CA ALA A 30 -0.88 -15.66 -10.41
C ALA A 30 -0.97 -17.11 -9.91
N ASP A 31 0.08 -17.93 -10.11
CA ASP A 31 0.11 -19.31 -9.63
C ASP A 31 0.02 -19.36 -8.09
N PRO A 32 -0.95 -20.10 -7.51
CA PRO A 32 -1.11 -20.24 -6.07
C PRO A 32 0.16 -20.64 -5.32
N GLN A 33 1.09 -21.37 -5.95
CA GLN A 33 2.35 -21.79 -5.34
C GLN A 33 3.22 -20.61 -4.89
N TYR A 34 3.07 -19.43 -5.50
CA TYR A 34 3.87 -18.24 -5.19
C TYR A 34 3.22 -17.31 -4.16
N ARG A 35 2.01 -17.61 -3.67
CA ARG A 35 1.25 -16.70 -2.77
C ARG A 35 2.04 -16.22 -1.55
N SER A 36 2.75 -17.11 -0.85
CA SER A 36 3.53 -16.73 0.33
C SER A 36 4.69 -15.78 -0.04
N ARG A 37 5.43 -16.10 -1.11
CA ARG A 37 6.53 -15.27 -1.63
C ARG A 37 6.03 -13.93 -2.15
N MET A 38 4.84 -13.91 -2.75
CA MET A 38 4.17 -12.69 -3.20
C MET A 38 3.90 -11.75 -2.03
N MET A 39 3.38 -12.29 -0.91
CA MET A 39 3.17 -11.49 0.30
C MET A 39 4.48 -10.95 0.88
N SER A 40 5.58 -11.71 0.80
CA SER A 40 6.91 -11.20 1.17
C SER A 40 7.37 -10.05 0.27
N ALA A 41 7.17 -10.16 -1.05
CA ALA A 41 7.48 -9.08 -1.98
C ALA A 41 6.63 -7.83 -1.73
N LEU A 42 5.34 -7.98 -1.42
CA LEU A 42 4.46 -6.87 -1.07
C LEU A 42 4.86 -6.19 0.25
N LYS A 43 5.32 -6.96 1.25
CA LYS A 43 5.86 -6.37 2.50
C LYS A 43 7.11 -5.55 2.22
N ALA A 44 8.05 -6.09 1.43
CA ALA A 44 9.24 -5.34 1.01
C ALA A 44 8.88 -4.07 0.20
N TRP A 45 7.80 -4.11 -0.59
CA TRP A 45 7.29 -2.94 -1.30
C TRP A 45 6.76 -1.87 -0.32
N VAL A 46 6.03 -2.29 0.71
CA VAL A 46 5.55 -1.39 1.78
C VAL A 46 6.72 -0.81 2.59
N ASP A 47 7.77 -1.58 2.85
CA ASP A 47 8.95 -1.10 3.57
C ASP A 47 9.66 0.02 2.77
N ASP A 48 9.82 -0.15 1.46
CA ASP A 48 10.34 0.88 0.55
C ASP A 48 9.44 2.12 0.50
N TYR A 49 8.11 1.92 0.49
CA TYR A 49 7.14 3.01 0.58
C TYR A 49 7.37 3.82 1.87
N TYR A 50 7.48 3.16 3.02
CA TYR A 50 7.75 3.85 4.29
C TYR A 50 9.11 4.54 4.31
N ALA A 51 10.16 3.90 3.78
CA ALA A 51 11.47 4.52 3.69
C ALA A 51 11.45 5.79 2.84
N THR A 52 10.73 5.77 1.72
CA THR A 52 10.54 6.93 0.84
C THR A 52 9.87 8.08 1.57
N PHE A 53 8.71 7.83 2.19
CA PHE A 53 7.98 8.87 2.94
C PHE A 53 8.77 9.37 4.16
N LYS A 54 9.46 8.49 4.88
CA LYS A 54 10.29 8.89 6.01
C LYS A 54 11.41 9.84 5.57
N ASN A 55 12.04 9.56 4.43
CA ASN A 55 13.10 10.42 3.89
C ASN A 55 12.55 11.74 3.36
N ASP A 56 11.43 11.69 2.63
CA ASP A 56 10.72 12.86 2.08
C ASP A 56 10.28 13.83 3.19
N ARG A 57 9.72 13.31 4.29
CA ARG A 57 9.25 14.13 5.41
C ARG A 57 10.33 14.62 6.35
N LYS A 58 11.55 14.08 6.26
CA LYS A 58 12.66 14.42 7.15
C LYS A 58 12.95 15.94 7.24
N PRO A 59 13.01 16.72 6.13
CA PRO A 59 13.26 18.16 6.20
C PRO A 59 12.11 18.94 6.86
N ALA A 60 10.86 18.55 6.59
CA ALA A 60 9.67 19.22 7.10
C ALA A 60 9.38 18.89 8.57
N TYR A 61 9.65 17.66 9.00
CA TYR A 61 9.40 17.21 10.36
C TYR A 61 10.39 17.80 11.37
N GLY A 62 11.67 17.87 10.98
CA GLY A 62 12.76 18.15 11.91
C GLY A 62 12.69 17.26 13.15
N ASP A 63 12.96 17.84 14.32
CA ASP A 63 12.91 17.12 15.61
C ASP A 63 11.51 17.15 16.26
N SER A 64 10.54 17.78 15.61
CA SER A 64 9.24 18.09 16.22
C SER A 64 8.14 17.07 15.90
N ILE A 65 8.35 16.25 14.87
CA ILE A 65 7.39 15.26 14.38
C ILE A 65 8.09 13.91 14.19
N THR A 66 7.54 12.87 14.82
CA THR A 66 8.06 11.50 14.71
C THR A 66 7.29 10.71 13.66
N PHE A 67 8.01 10.18 12.66
CA PHE A 67 7.43 9.23 11.70
C PHE A 67 7.17 7.88 12.37
N THR A 68 5.92 7.44 12.36
CA THR A 68 5.48 6.18 12.99
C THR A 68 4.79 5.30 11.95
N ALA A 69 5.50 4.29 11.44
CA ALA A 69 4.93 3.28 10.54
C ALA A 69 4.02 2.31 11.31
N GLN A 70 2.90 1.93 10.69
CA GLN A 70 2.06 0.84 11.16
C GLN A 70 2.51 -0.47 10.49
N PRO A 71 2.63 -1.58 11.22
CA PRO A 71 2.93 -2.87 10.61
C PRO A 71 1.86 -3.24 9.57
N PRO A 72 2.25 -3.70 8.36
CA PRO A 72 1.28 -4.09 7.35
C PRO A 72 0.51 -5.34 7.80
N THR A 73 -0.80 -5.33 7.60
CA THR A 73 -1.70 -6.45 7.95
C THR A 73 -2.33 -7.05 6.71
N GLN A 74 -2.48 -8.37 6.69
CA GLN A 74 -3.11 -9.06 5.57
C GLN A 74 -4.62 -8.78 5.54
N VAL A 75 -5.15 -8.45 4.36
CA VAL A 75 -6.56 -8.15 4.14
C VAL A 75 -7.03 -8.65 2.79
N THR A 76 -8.34 -8.71 2.59
CA THR A 76 -8.96 -9.03 1.30
C THR A 76 -9.29 -7.74 0.54
N ILE A 77 -8.86 -7.67 -0.73
CA ILE A 77 -9.10 -6.53 -1.64
C ILE A 77 -9.68 -7.09 -2.94
N GLY A 78 -10.99 -6.91 -3.13
CA GLY A 78 -11.75 -7.65 -4.14
C GLY A 78 -11.62 -9.16 -3.91
N LYS A 79 -11.10 -9.87 -4.91
CA LYS A 79 -10.79 -11.32 -4.83
C LYS A 79 -9.33 -11.62 -4.47
N LEU A 80 -8.52 -10.59 -4.24
CA LEU A 80 -7.09 -10.73 -3.99
C LEU A 80 -6.80 -10.67 -2.48
N THR A 81 -5.79 -11.44 -2.07
CA THR A 81 -5.13 -11.22 -0.79
C THR A 81 -4.12 -10.08 -0.97
N GLY A 82 -4.14 -9.10 -0.07
CA GLY A 82 -3.23 -7.96 -0.09
C GLY A 82 -2.84 -7.52 1.31
N LEU A 83 -2.29 -6.31 1.40
CA LEU A 83 -1.86 -5.69 2.65
C LEU A 83 -2.59 -4.37 2.87
N ARG A 84 -3.08 -4.14 4.09
CA ARG A 84 -3.37 -2.81 4.63
C ARG A 84 -2.09 -2.30 5.28
N TYR A 85 -1.73 -1.06 5.02
CA TYR A 85 -0.51 -0.43 5.54
C TYR A 85 -0.78 1.06 5.79
N GLY A 86 0.13 1.77 6.43
CA GLY A 86 -0.05 3.19 6.75
C GLY A 86 1.01 3.70 7.72
N PHE A 87 1.07 5.00 7.89
CA PHE A 87 1.94 5.64 8.87
C PHE A 87 1.27 6.90 9.42
N ALA A 88 1.80 7.41 10.52
CA ALA A 88 1.41 8.70 11.07
C ALA A 88 2.64 9.56 11.38
N GLY A 89 2.49 10.87 11.18
CA GLY A 89 3.40 11.87 11.72
C GLY A 89 2.90 12.30 13.10
N MET A 90 3.68 12.06 14.14
CA MET A 90 3.28 12.35 15.52
C MET A 90 3.97 13.62 16.02
N LYS A 91 3.20 14.67 16.28
CA LYS A 91 3.69 15.90 16.94
C LYS A 91 3.32 15.83 18.41
N LYS A 92 4.29 15.52 19.28
CA LYS A 92 4.03 15.14 20.69
C LYS A 92 2.98 14.01 20.74
N SER A 93 1.85 14.21 21.41
CA SER A 93 0.74 13.24 21.49
C SER A 93 -0.38 13.48 20.47
N SER A 94 -0.17 14.38 19.51
CA SER A 94 -1.15 14.72 18.47
C SER A 94 -0.72 14.18 17.11
N ILE A 95 -1.71 13.74 16.32
CA ILE A 95 -1.48 13.29 14.95
C ILE A 95 -1.40 14.53 14.05
N HIS A 96 -0.23 14.74 13.45
CA HIS A 96 0.00 15.78 12.45
C HIS A 96 -0.49 15.33 11.07
N GLU A 97 -0.27 14.06 10.76
CA GLU A 97 -0.81 13.42 9.56
C GLU A 97 -1.05 11.94 9.79
N GLN A 98 -1.96 11.36 9.02
CA GLN A 98 -2.25 9.93 9.03
C GLN A 98 -2.52 9.46 7.61
N HIS A 99 -1.72 8.50 7.18
CA HIS A 99 -1.79 7.85 5.88
C HIS A 99 -2.29 6.42 6.03
N LEU A 100 -3.20 6.04 5.16
CA LEU A 100 -3.75 4.69 5.06
C LEU A 100 -3.65 4.23 3.61
N GLY A 101 -3.11 3.03 3.43
CA GLY A 101 -2.92 2.39 2.15
C GLY A 101 -3.42 0.95 2.14
N TYR A 102 -3.79 0.48 0.96
CA TYR A 102 -4.03 -0.91 0.64
C TYR A 102 -3.25 -1.26 -0.62
N VAL A 103 -2.64 -2.44 -0.66
CA VAL A 103 -1.91 -2.92 -1.83
C VAL A 103 -2.24 -4.37 -2.12
N ALA A 104 -2.52 -4.68 -3.38
CA ALA A 104 -2.72 -6.03 -3.89
C ALA A 104 -2.03 -6.20 -5.25
N PHE A 105 -1.72 -7.44 -5.60
CA PHE A 105 -1.13 -7.78 -6.89
C PHE A 105 -1.84 -9.00 -7.48
N ASP A 106 -2.27 -8.91 -8.74
CA ASP A 106 -2.99 -10.01 -9.41
C ASP A 106 -2.11 -10.94 -10.25
N GLY A 107 -0.80 -10.71 -10.26
CA GLY A 107 0.15 -11.40 -11.12
C GLY A 107 0.64 -10.55 -12.30
N SER A 108 -0.04 -9.44 -12.61
CA SER A 108 0.31 -8.54 -13.71
C SER A 108 0.27 -7.06 -13.30
N THR A 109 -0.63 -6.71 -12.40
CA THR A 109 -0.95 -5.33 -12.04
C THR A 109 -0.90 -5.18 -10.53
N LEU A 110 -0.17 -4.16 -10.08
CA LEU A 110 -0.15 -3.71 -8.70
C LEU A 110 -1.24 -2.67 -8.51
N TYR A 111 -2.16 -2.95 -7.59
CA TYR A 111 -3.22 -2.06 -7.17
C TYR A 111 -2.80 -1.38 -5.88
N VAL A 112 -2.75 -0.06 -5.88
CA VAL A 112 -2.41 0.75 -4.71
C VAL A 112 -3.57 1.69 -4.44
N ILE A 113 -4.20 1.56 -3.28
CA ILE A 113 -5.33 2.41 -2.87
C ILE A 113 -4.88 3.20 -1.66
N THR A 114 -4.93 4.53 -1.72
CA THR A 114 -4.44 5.38 -0.65
C THR A 114 -5.46 6.45 -0.25
N THR A 115 -5.38 6.84 1.00
CA THR A 115 -6.05 8.01 1.52
C THR A 115 -5.28 8.56 2.71
N ALA A 116 -5.38 9.86 2.94
CA ALA A 116 -4.67 10.47 4.04
C ALA A 116 -5.42 11.70 4.60
N PHE A 117 -5.15 11.99 5.85
CA PHE A 117 -5.25 13.33 6.43
C PHE A 117 -3.82 13.86 6.55
N ASP A 118 -3.58 15.06 6.08
CA ASP A 118 -2.28 15.72 6.13
C ASP A 118 -2.53 17.19 6.48
N ALA A 119 -2.06 17.63 7.65
CA ALA A 119 -2.29 19.00 8.11
C ALA A 119 -1.62 20.06 7.22
N MET A 120 -0.58 19.69 6.47
CA MET A 120 0.08 20.56 5.50
C MET A 120 -0.56 20.49 4.11
N SER A 121 -1.53 19.59 3.93
CA SER A 121 -2.28 19.35 2.69
C SER A 121 -1.45 18.99 1.45
N GLU A 122 -0.17 18.65 1.60
CA GLU A 122 0.70 18.26 0.47
C GLU A 122 0.20 16.96 -0.18
N THR A 123 -0.38 16.05 0.60
CA THR A 123 -0.81 14.71 0.12
C THR A 123 -2.18 14.25 0.65
N GLY A 124 -2.80 15.03 1.53
CA GLY A 124 -4.04 14.68 2.22
C GLY A 124 -5.30 14.76 1.35
N LYS A 125 -6.16 13.74 1.42
CA LYS A 125 -7.51 13.77 0.80
C LYS A 125 -8.56 14.29 1.77
N PHE A 126 -8.35 14.13 3.08
CA PHE A 126 -9.22 14.62 4.13
C PHE A 126 -8.65 15.89 4.76
N LYS A 127 -9.49 16.91 4.91
CA LYS A 127 -9.11 18.19 5.55
C LYS A 127 -8.93 18.07 7.06
N THR A 128 -9.55 17.08 7.71
CA THR A 128 -9.43 16.85 9.15
C THR A 128 -9.22 15.37 9.45
N LEU A 129 -8.55 15.11 10.58
CA LEU A 129 -8.33 13.77 11.09
C LEU A 129 -9.65 13.06 11.41
N GLU A 130 -10.63 13.79 11.95
CA GLU A 130 -11.95 13.25 12.29
C GLU A 130 -12.69 12.77 11.05
N ALA A 131 -12.55 13.49 9.93
CA ALA A 131 -13.14 13.08 8.66
C ALA A 131 -12.51 11.77 8.15
N LEU A 132 -11.18 11.65 8.22
CA LEU A 132 -10.50 10.39 7.91
C LEU A 132 -10.99 9.26 8.83
N LYS A 133 -10.96 9.47 10.16
CA LYS A 133 -11.38 8.46 11.14
C LYS A 133 -12.83 8.02 10.97
N ARG A 134 -13.73 8.92 10.58
CA ARG A 134 -15.12 8.57 10.23
C ARG A 134 -15.19 7.74 8.96
N PHE A 135 -14.32 7.99 7.98
CA PHE A 135 -14.31 7.28 6.70
C PHE A 135 -13.63 5.90 6.74
N GLU A 136 -12.55 5.73 7.51
CA GLU A 136 -11.74 4.50 7.54
C GLU A 136 -12.55 3.20 7.76
N PRO A 137 -13.57 3.14 8.65
CA PRO A 137 -14.39 1.94 8.80
C PRO A 137 -15.19 1.59 7.55
N TYR A 138 -15.69 2.60 6.83
CA TYR A 138 -16.40 2.38 5.55
C TYR A 138 -15.44 1.89 4.49
N LEU A 139 -14.27 2.52 4.36
CA LEU A 139 -13.23 2.08 3.43
C LEU A 139 -12.87 0.61 3.65
N THR A 140 -12.65 0.21 4.91
CA THR A 140 -12.35 -1.17 5.29
C THR A 140 -13.44 -2.15 4.84
N LYS A 141 -14.72 -1.78 5.00
CA LYS A 141 -15.86 -2.61 4.56
C LYS A 141 -15.98 -2.71 3.04
N LEU A 142 -15.54 -1.69 2.30
CA LEU A 142 -15.59 -1.67 0.84
C LEU A 142 -14.51 -2.53 0.21
N MET A 143 -13.35 -2.71 0.85
CA MET A 143 -12.19 -3.40 0.26
C MET A 143 -12.52 -4.78 -0.32
N PRO A 144 -13.21 -5.70 0.38
CA PRO A 144 -13.51 -7.02 -0.18
C PRO A 144 -14.49 -6.99 -1.37
N GLY A 145 -15.31 -5.94 -1.48
CA GLY A 145 -16.30 -5.77 -2.55
C GLY A 145 -15.77 -5.10 -3.81
N LEU A 146 -14.50 -4.67 -3.83
CA LEU A 146 -13.93 -3.96 -4.98
C LEU A 146 -13.85 -4.86 -6.22
N GLN A 147 -14.37 -4.35 -7.33
CA GLN A 147 -14.22 -4.97 -8.65
C GLN A 147 -12.91 -4.47 -9.27
N LEU A 148 -11.81 -5.13 -8.92
CA LEU A 148 -10.51 -4.86 -9.56
C LEU A 148 -10.47 -5.56 -10.94
N PRO A 149 -9.85 -4.93 -11.96
CA PRO A 149 -9.69 -5.54 -13.27
C PRO A 149 -8.63 -6.66 -13.24
N ILE A 150 -9.01 -7.83 -12.72
CA ILE A 150 -8.10 -8.97 -12.61
C ILE A 150 -7.74 -9.44 -14.02
N ALA A 151 -6.44 -9.48 -14.34
CA ALA A 151 -5.98 -10.07 -15.59
C ALA A 151 -6.48 -11.51 -15.71
N LYS A 152 -7.18 -11.81 -16.81
CA LYS A 152 -7.63 -13.18 -17.09
C LYS A 152 -6.38 -14.05 -17.25
N LEU A 153 -6.24 -15.08 -16.42
CA LEU A 153 -5.26 -16.14 -16.65
C LEU A 153 -5.46 -16.68 -18.07
N PRO A 154 -4.40 -16.78 -18.91
CA PRO A 154 -4.54 -17.48 -20.18
C PRO A 154 -4.92 -18.92 -19.87
N ASN A 155 -5.99 -19.41 -20.50
CA ASN A 155 -6.40 -20.80 -20.42
C ASN A 155 -5.20 -21.67 -20.81
N ARG A 156 -4.80 -22.57 -19.91
CA ARG A 156 -3.86 -23.65 -20.23
C ARG A 156 -4.57 -24.72 -21.04
#